data_AF-A0A820JAX6-F1
#
_entry.id   AF-A0A820JAX6-F1
#
_cell.length_a   1.000
_cell.length_b   1.000
_cell.length_c   1.000
_cell.angle_alpha   90.00
_cell.angle_beta   90.00
_cell.angle_gamma   90.00
#
_symmetry.space_group_name_H-M   'P 1'
#
loop_
_entity.id
_entity.type
_entity.pdbx_description
1 polymer ?
#
loop_
_entity_poly.entity_id
_entity_poly.type
_entity_poly.pdbx_seq_one_letter_code
_entity_poly.pdbx_strand_id
1 'polypeptide(L)'
;MHSKSVMRYQLKIEDTTQPLLISKASKKDRRAGQPGPLMLIPELCCETGISDVMRSDFQFMKELAHHTHIGPMARFEKLTEFCHDVQNNQEAKDELKKWEISLDTGLVEFDGRLLESEQILYANRSIRYKHDEADWSREGRSLKHIACKNLKNWIVFYPSSLRELG
;
A
#
# COMPACT_ATOMS: atom_id res chain seq x y z
N MET A 1 -18.79 34.21 19.00
CA MET A 1 -19.72 33.08 18.78
C MET A 1 -18.98 31.73 18.69
N HIS A 2 -17.86 31.55 19.41
CA HIS A 2 -16.88 30.45 19.17
C HIS A 2 -16.85 29.37 20.27
N SER A 3 -17.81 29.35 21.20
CA SER A 3 -17.71 28.55 22.45
C SER A 3 -18.34 27.14 22.39
N LYS A 4 -19.00 26.73 21.30
CA LYS A 4 -19.78 25.48 21.28
C LYS A 4 -18.97 24.20 21.10
N SER A 5 -17.82 24.22 20.44
CA SER A 5 -17.05 23.00 20.12
C SER A 5 -16.30 22.43 21.35
N VAL A 6 -15.77 23.32 22.19
CA VAL A 6 -14.99 22.99 23.40
C VAL A 6 -15.87 22.29 24.45
N MET A 7 -17.13 22.73 24.61
CA MET A 7 -18.06 22.18 25.61
C MET A 7 -18.56 20.76 25.28
N ARG A 8 -18.59 20.38 24.00
CA ARG A 8 -19.13 19.08 23.57
C ARG A 8 -18.19 17.92 23.90
N TYR A 9 -16.89 18.14 23.76
CA TYR A 9 -15.86 17.10 23.94
C TYR A 9 -14.95 17.33 25.15
N GLN A 10 -15.14 18.44 25.88
CA GLN A 10 -14.39 18.78 27.11
C GLN A 10 -12.87 18.83 26.88
N LEU A 11 -12.46 19.22 25.68
CA LEU A 11 -11.05 19.40 25.30
C LEU A 11 -10.67 20.87 25.47
N LYS A 12 -9.50 21.15 26.05
CA LYS A 12 -8.96 22.50 26.19
C LYS A 12 -8.14 22.86 24.95
N ILE A 13 -8.45 24.00 24.34
CA ILE A 13 -7.66 24.56 23.24
C ILE A 13 -6.48 25.34 23.81
N GLU A 14 -5.27 25.02 23.38
CA GLU A 14 -4.05 25.67 23.89
C GLU A 14 -3.74 26.94 23.11
N ASP A 15 -3.71 26.86 21.77
CA ASP A 15 -3.51 28.04 20.91
C ASP A 15 -4.84 28.60 20.42
N THR A 16 -5.37 29.60 21.12
CA THR A 16 -6.62 30.26 20.71
C THR A 16 -6.48 31.18 19.49
N THR A 17 -5.26 31.42 19.01
CA THR A 17 -4.96 32.26 17.85
C THR A 17 -4.67 31.47 16.57
N GLN A 18 -4.67 30.14 16.65
CA GLN A 18 -4.45 29.27 15.50
C GLN A 18 -5.50 29.50 14.40
N PRO A 19 -5.13 29.34 13.11
CA PRO A 19 -6.09 29.37 12.01
C PRO A 19 -7.07 28.19 12.10
N LEU A 20 -8.17 28.25 11.35
CA LEU A 20 -9.10 27.13 11.22
C LEU A 20 -8.96 26.46 9.85
N LEU A 21 -8.99 25.13 9.81
CA LEU A 21 -9.07 24.38 8.56
C LEU A 21 -10.52 24.38 8.07
N ILE A 22 -10.72 24.65 6.79
CA ILE A 22 -12.05 24.67 6.17
C ILE A 22 -12.24 23.41 5.35
N SER A 23 -13.13 22.53 5.81
CA SER A 23 -13.60 21.37 5.05
C SER A 23 -14.96 21.64 4.41
N LYS A 24 -15.11 21.29 3.13
CA LYS A 24 -16.39 21.46 2.43
C LYS A 24 -17.39 20.43 2.96
N ALA A 25 -18.56 20.89 3.39
CA ALA A 25 -19.63 20.01 3.83
C ALA A 25 -19.97 18.97 2.75
N SER A 26 -19.93 17.70 3.14
CA SER A 26 -20.30 16.58 2.29
C SER A 26 -21.82 16.60 2.02
N LYS A 27 -22.28 15.77 1.07
CA LYS A 27 -23.71 15.58 0.83
C LYS A 27 -24.45 15.10 2.08
N LYS A 28 -23.78 14.33 2.95
CA LYS A 28 -24.33 13.82 4.21
C LYS A 28 -24.54 14.95 5.22
N ASP A 29 -23.57 15.87 5.33
CA ASP A 29 -23.64 16.99 6.28
C ASP A 29 -24.76 17.97 5.92
N ARG A 30 -24.93 18.24 4.61
CA ARG A 30 -26.04 19.05 4.11
C ARG A 30 -27.40 18.43 4.44
N ARG A 31 -27.54 17.11 4.29
CA ARG A 31 -28.76 16.37 4.65
C ARG A 31 -29.01 16.36 6.16
N ALA A 32 -27.96 16.39 6.97
CA ALA A 32 -28.03 16.49 8.43
C ALA A 32 -28.29 17.93 8.93
N GLY A 33 -28.61 18.88 8.04
CA GLY A 33 -28.92 20.27 8.41
C GLY A 33 -27.68 21.14 8.67
N GLN A 34 -26.49 20.72 8.22
CA GLN A 34 -25.25 21.50 8.28
C GLN A 34 -24.82 21.89 6.85
N PRO A 35 -25.44 22.92 6.24
CA PRO A 35 -25.18 23.29 4.85
C PRO A 35 -23.85 24.05 4.65
N GLY A 36 -23.28 24.61 5.73
CA GLY A 36 -22.09 25.45 5.69
C GLY A 36 -20.76 24.68 5.79
N PRO A 37 -19.64 25.31 5.44
CA PRO A 37 -18.32 24.71 5.59
C PRO A 37 -18.02 24.31 7.04
N LEU A 38 -17.39 23.15 7.22
CA LEU A 38 -16.93 22.66 8.51
C LEU A 38 -15.60 23.33 8.85
N MET A 39 -15.57 24.05 9.98
CA MET A 39 -14.35 24.66 10.50
C MET A 39 -13.73 23.74 11.56
N LEU A 40 -12.53 23.23 11.28
CA LEU A 40 -11.79 22.32 12.14
C LEU A 40 -10.64 23.07 12.81
N ILE A 41 -10.35 22.72 14.06
CA ILE A 41 -9.24 23.27 14.83
C ILE A 41 -8.00 22.41 14.50
N PRO A 42 -6.92 22.97 13.91
CA PRO A 42 -5.74 22.22 13.50
C PRO A 42 -5.11 21.38 14.61
N GLU A 43 -5.02 21.89 15.84
CA GLU A 43 -4.40 21.15 16.96
C GLU A 43 -5.14 19.84 17.31
N LEU A 44 -6.42 19.71 16.91
CA LEU A 44 -7.25 18.52 17.13
C LEU A 44 -7.31 17.63 15.89
N CYS A 45 -6.54 17.95 14.85
CA CYS A 45 -6.51 17.21 13.60
C CYS A 45 -5.18 16.47 13.46
N CYS A 46 -5.26 15.23 12.98
CA CYS A 46 -4.09 14.48 12.55
C CYS A 46 -4.10 14.37 11.03
N GLU A 47 -2.96 14.62 10.40
CA GLU A 47 -2.78 14.26 8.99
C GLU A 47 -2.87 12.75 8.83
N THR A 48 -3.47 12.30 7.73
CA THR A 48 -3.62 10.88 7.42
C THR A 48 -2.93 10.56 6.11
N GLY A 49 -2.53 9.30 5.96
CA GLY A 49 -1.78 8.84 4.80
C GLY A 49 -0.27 8.97 4.98
N ILE A 50 0.45 8.71 3.90
CA ILE A 50 1.91 8.74 3.86
C ILE A 50 2.29 10.00 3.07
N SER A 51 3.05 10.91 3.69
CA SER A 51 3.56 12.11 3.02
C SER A 51 4.72 11.79 2.09
N ASP A 52 5.07 12.70 1.18
CA ASP A 52 6.21 12.48 0.26
C ASP A 52 7.55 12.41 1.01
N VAL A 53 7.67 13.15 2.12
CA VAL A 53 8.83 13.07 3.01
C VAL A 53 8.94 11.67 3.60
N MET A 54 7.83 11.12 4.12
CA MET A 54 7.79 9.76 4.66
C MET A 54 8.06 8.71 3.58
N ARG A 55 7.54 8.90 2.35
CA ARG A 55 7.83 8.01 1.21
C ARG A 55 9.30 8.02 0.82
N SER A 56 9.96 9.17 0.92
CA SER A 56 11.38 9.33 0.60
C SER A 56 12.31 8.75 1.67
N ASP A 57 11.80 8.54 2.89
CA ASP A 57 12.55 7.90 3.97
C ASP A 57 12.47 6.37 3.85
N PHE A 58 13.58 5.77 3.40
CA PHE A 58 13.70 4.33 3.22
C PHE A 58 13.54 3.54 4.53
N GLN A 59 14.04 4.05 5.65
CA GLN A 59 13.98 3.36 6.92
C GLN A 59 12.54 3.30 7.42
N PHE A 60 11.83 4.43 7.34
CA PHE A 60 10.41 4.51 7.65
C PHE A 60 9.58 3.57 6.77
N MET A 61 9.77 3.62 5.44
CA MET A 61 9.01 2.77 4.51
C MET A 61 9.29 1.28 4.72
N LYS A 62 10.52 0.91 5.10
CA LYS A 62 10.87 -0.48 5.43
C LYS A 62 10.13 -0.99 6.68
N GLU A 63 10.07 -0.17 7.72
CA GLU A 63 9.32 -0.50 8.95
C GLU A 63 7.81 -0.57 8.69
N LEU A 64 7.27 0.40 7.93
CA LEU A 64 5.87 0.39 7.53
C LEU A 64 5.53 -0.86 6.70
N ALA A 65 6.39 -1.24 5.75
CA ALA A 65 6.21 -2.45 4.95
C ALA A 65 6.18 -3.72 5.81
N HIS A 66 6.96 -3.79 6.88
CA HIS A 66 6.93 -4.93 7.80
C HIS A 66 5.54 -5.16 8.41
N HIS A 67 4.79 -4.08 8.69
CA HIS A 67 3.45 -4.17 9.27
C HIS A 67 2.33 -4.27 8.22
N THR A 68 2.54 -3.74 7.01
CA THR A 68 1.49 -3.65 5.98
C THR A 68 1.58 -4.75 4.92
N HIS A 69 2.78 -5.31 4.68
CA HIS A 69 2.95 -6.44 3.77
C HIS A 69 2.62 -7.75 4.47
N ILE A 70 1.41 -8.24 4.22
CA ILE A 70 0.93 -9.51 4.72
C ILE A 70 1.18 -10.57 3.64
N GLY A 71 1.86 -11.66 4.02
CA GLY A 71 2.11 -12.79 3.12
C GLY A 71 0.82 -13.54 2.74
N PRO A 72 0.85 -14.37 1.68
CA PRO A 72 -0.35 -15.05 1.17
C PRO A 72 -1.10 -15.88 2.22
N MET A 73 -0.39 -16.69 3.02
CA MET A 73 -1.01 -17.52 4.08
C MET A 73 -1.63 -16.68 5.18
N ALA A 74 -0.93 -15.68 5.70
CA ALA A 74 -1.48 -14.79 6.72
C ALA A 74 -2.69 -13.98 6.20
N ARG A 75 -2.72 -13.66 4.89
CA ARG A 75 -3.89 -13.04 4.25
C ARG A 75 -5.05 -14.03 4.16
N PHE A 76 -4.79 -15.29 3.78
CA PHE A 76 -5.80 -16.36 3.74
C PHE A 76 -6.46 -16.54 5.11
N GLU A 77 -5.66 -16.65 6.18
CA GLU A 77 -6.12 -16.81 7.56
C GLU A 77 -7.01 -15.64 7.99
N LYS A 78 -6.54 -14.40 7.81
CA LYS A 78 -7.32 -13.19 8.15
C LYS A 78 -8.64 -13.08 7.39
N LEU A 79 -8.67 -13.46 6.11
CA LEU A 79 -9.91 -13.45 5.33
C LEU A 79 -10.89 -14.50 5.84
N THR A 80 -10.39 -15.68 6.19
CA THR A 80 -11.21 -16.77 6.73
C THR A 80 -11.79 -16.40 8.10
N GLU A 81 -10.96 -15.84 8.98
CA GLU A 81 -11.37 -15.29 10.28
C GLU A 81 -12.42 -14.20 10.10
N PHE A 82 -12.21 -13.25 9.18
CA PHE A 82 -13.18 -12.20 8.90
C PHE A 82 -14.55 -12.76 8.45
N CYS A 83 -14.56 -13.73 7.53
CA CYS A 83 -15.81 -14.37 7.10
C CYS A 83 -16.50 -15.07 8.27
N HIS A 84 -15.75 -15.75 9.12
CA HIS A 84 -16.25 -16.39 10.34
C HIS A 84 -16.83 -15.37 11.34
N ASP A 85 -16.16 -14.24 11.55
CA ASP A 85 -16.62 -13.19 12.46
C ASP A 85 -17.90 -12.51 11.98
N VAL A 86 -17.99 -12.21 10.68
CA VAL A 86 -19.22 -11.67 10.06
C VAL A 86 -20.37 -12.65 10.21
N GLN A 87 -20.12 -13.94 9.99
CA GLN A 87 -21.14 -14.94 10.22
C GLN A 87 -21.50 -15.09 11.69
N ASN A 88 -20.60 -14.95 12.66
CA ASN A 88 -20.96 -15.11 14.06
C ASN A 88 -21.55 -13.84 14.71
N ASN A 89 -21.48 -12.71 14.03
CA ASN A 89 -22.10 -11.47 14.47
C ASN A 89 -23.60 -11.43 14.11
N GLN A 90 -24.45 -11.35 15.13
CA GLN A 90 -25.91 -11.36 14.96
C GLN A 90 -26.43 -10.13 14.18
N GLU A 91 -25.89 -8.94 14.43
CA GLU A 91 -26.30 -7.71 13.72
C GLU A 91 -25.96 -7.80 12.23
N ALA A 92 -24.77 -8.31 11.90
CA ALA A 92 -24.35 -8.50 10.51
C ALA A 92 -25.21 -9.56 9.81
N LYS A 93 -25.49 -10.69 10.47
CA LYS A 93 -26.40 -11.73 9.97
C LYS A 93 -27.79 -11.18 9.68
N ASP A 94 -28.37 -10.43 10.61
CA ASP A 94 -29.71 -9.88 10.46
C ASP A 94 -29.78 -8.86 9.33
N GLU A 95 -28.73 -8.06 9.12
CA GLU A 95 -28.64 -7.16 7.98
C GLU A 95 -28.54 -7.94 6.66
N LEU A 96 -27.63 -8.90 6.54
CA LEU A 96 -27.48 -9.73 5.33
C LEU A 96 -28.78 -10.46 4.97
N LYS A 97 -29.49 -10.97 5.99
CA LYS A 97 -30.78 -11.66 5.82
C LYS A 97 -31.88 -10.76 5.24
N LYS A 98 -31.89 -9.45 5.55
CA LYS A 98 -32.85 -8.50 4.93
C LYS A 98 -32.69 -8.41 3.42
N TRP A 99 -31.48 -8.65 2.94
CA TRP A 99 -31.15 -8.64 1.51
C TRP A 99 -31.20 -10.04 0.88
N GLU A 100 -31.58 -11.08 1.65
CA GLU A 100 -31.54 -12.48 1.23
C GLU A 100 -30.13 -12.93 0.79
N ILE A 101 -29.10 -12.36 1.39
CA ILE A 101 -27.69 -12.67 1.12
C ILE A 101 -27.11 -13.47 2.29
N SER A 102 -26.21 -14.41 1.97
CA SER A 102 -25.34 -15.07 2.94
C SER A 102 -23.90 -14.96 2.48
N LEU A 103 -22.97 -14.77 3.44
CA LEU A 103 -21.54 -14.83 3.16
C LEU A 103 -21.06 -16.28 3.25
N ASP A 104 -20.22 -16.74 2.33
CA ASP A 104 -19.56 -18.06 2.43
C ASP A 104 -18.35 -17.99 3.39
N THR A 105 -18.06 -19.08 4.09
CA THR A 105 -16.84 -19.22 4.91
C THR A 105 -15.64 -19.70 4.11
N GLY A 106 -15.88 -20.36 2.97
CA GLY A 106 -14.83 -20.80 2.05
C GLY A 106 -14.33 -19.65 1.18
N LEU A 107 -13.02 -19.65 0.90
CA LEU A 107 -12.50 -18.88 -0.22
C LEU A 107 -12.87 -19.58 -1.53
N VAL A 108 -13.14 -18.80 -2.57
CA VAL A 108 -13.50 -19.33 -3.88
C VAL A 108 -12.33 -20.12 -4.46
N GLU A 109 -12.57 -21.41 -4.71
CA GLU A 109 -11.64 -22.29 -5.39
C GLU A 109 -11.85 -22.23 -6.90
N PHE A 110 -10.76 -22.26 -7.66
CA PHE A 110 -10.80 -22.30 -9.12
C PHE A 110 -9.56 -23.00 -9.66
N ASP A 111 -9.71 -23.66 -10.80
CA ASP A 111 -8.62 -24.33 -11.47
C ASP A 111 -7.71 -23.31 -12.16
N GLY A 112 -6.47 -23.23 -11.68
CA GLY A 112 -5.39 -22.48 -12.32
C GLY A 112 -4.67 -23.30 -13.38
N ARG A 113 -3.93 -22.61 -14.27
CA ARG A 113 -2.96 -23.24 -15.16
C ARG A 113 -1.58 -22.67 -14.87
N LEU A 114 -0.62 -23.54 -14.59
CA LEU A 114 0.80 -23.18 -14.51
C LEU A 114 1.42 -23.37 -15.89
N LEU A 115 1.91 -22.30 -16.48
CA LEU A 115 2.62 -22.37 -17.76
C LEU A 115 4.04 -22.87 -17.51
N GLU A 116 4.57 -23.65 -18.47
CA GLU A 116 5.97 -24.07 -18.42
C GLU A 116 6.90 -22.87 -18.57
N SER A 117 8.04 -22.90 -17.87
CA SER A 117 9.06 -21.86 -18.05
C SER A 117 9.59 -21.87 -19.48
N GLU A 118 9.55 -20.70 -20.11
CA GLU A 118 10.13 -20.50 -21.43
C GLU A 118 11.65 -20.60 -21.42
N GLN A 119 12.22 -20.96 -22.57
CA GLN A 119 13.67 -20.93 -22.75
C GLN A 119 14.14 -19.53 -23.14
N ILE A 120 15.10 -19.00 -22.39
CA ILE A 120 15.73 -17.72 -22.71
C ILE A 120 16.90 -17.97 -23.65
N LEU A 121 16.84 -17.37 -24.84
CA LEU A 121 17.88 -17.49 -25.85
C LEU A 121 19.03 -16.51 -25.58
N TYR A 122 20.26 -17.00 -25.69
CA TYR A 122 21.50 -16.22 -25.75
C TYR A 122 22.22 -16.54 -27.06
N ALA A 123 23.28 -15.80 -27.40
CA ALA A 123 23.94 -15.92 -28.71
C ALA A 123 24.40 -17.36 -29.04
N ASN A 124 24.83 -18.11 -28.02
CA ASN A 124 25.46 -19.42 -28.21
C ASN A 124 24.73 -20.57 -27.49
N ARG A 125 23.73 -20.28 -26.63
CA ARG A 125 22.98 -21.31 -25.90
C ARG A 125 21.61 -20.78 -25.48
N SER A 126 20.69 -21.67 -25.15
CA SER A 126 19.50 -21.34 -24.37
C SER A 126 19.70 -21.66 -22.90
N ILE A 127 18.96 -20.98 -22.02
CA ILE A 127 18.88 -21.29 -20.59
C ILE A 127 17.42 -21.46 -20.17
N ARG A 128 17.21 -22.20 -19.09
CA ARG A 128 15.93 -22.26 -18.37
C ARG A 128 16.12 -21.61 -17.00
N TYR A 129 15.03 -21.05 -16.48
CA TYR A 129 14.98 -20.45 -15.15
C TYR A 129 13.93 -21.16 -14.30
N LYS A 130 14.09 -21.08 -12.98
CA LYS A 130 13.11 -21.62 -12.05
C LYS A 130 11.90 -20.70 -12.01
N HIS A 131 10.72 -21.27 -12.24
CA HIS A 131 9.47 -20.52 -12.25
C HIS A 131 9.22 -19.77 -10.94
N ASP A 132 9.54 -20.40 -9.80
CA ASP A 132 9.28 -19.84 -8.46
C ASP A 132 10.18 -18.65 -8.11
N GLU A 133 11.39 -18.59 -8.66
CA GLU A 133 12.34 -17.50 -8.41
C GLU A 133 12.14 -16.35 -9.40
N ALA A 134 11.61 -16.64 -10.60
CA ALA A 134 11.44 -15.70 -11.71
C ALA A 134 12.71 -14.87 -12.03
N ASP A 135 13.89 -15.42 -11.74
CA ASP A 135 15.19 -14.83 -11.97
C ASP A 135 16.07 -15.78 -12.80
N TRP A 136 16.83 -15.22 -13.73
CA TRP A 136 17.78 -15.92 -14.61
C TRP A 136 19.16 -15.26 -14.64
N SER A 137 19.40 -14.30 -13.73
CA SER A 137 20.64 -13.52 -13.67
C SER A 137 21.86 -14.39 -13.42
N ARG A 138 21.71 -15.49 -12.68
CA ARG A 138 22.79 -16.43 -12.36
C ARG A 138 23.14 -17.30 -13.58
N GLU A 139 22.13 -17.84 -14.25
CA GLU A 139 22.23 -18.73 -15.40
C GLU A 139 22.75 -18.00 -16.66
N GLY A 140 22.41 -16.71 -16.77
CA GLY A 140 22.81 -15.83 -17.86
C GLY A 140 24.18 -15.14 -17.67
N ARG A 141 24.76 -15.14 -16.47
CA ARG A 141 25.94 -14.31 -16.13
C ARG A 141 27.15 -14.50 -17.04
N SER A 142 27.43 -15.74 -17.44
CA SER A 142 28.59 -16.09 -18.28
C SER A 142 28.29 -16.13 -19.77
N LEU A 143 27.13 -15.62 -20.19
CA LEU A 143 26.68 -15.73 -21.57
C LEU A 143 26.78 -14.46 -22.38
N LYS A 144 27.12 -14.66 -23.66
CA LYS A 144 27.05 -13.61 -24.65
C LYS A 144 25.58 -13.33 -25.00
N HIS A 145 25.17 -12.08 -24.86
CA HIS A 145 23.85 -11.62 -25.31
C HIS A 145 23.69 -11.87 -26.81
N ILE A 146 22.45 -12.12 -27.25
CA ILE A 146 22.11 -12.38 -28.67
C ILE A 146 22.67 -11.29 -29.58
N ALA A 147 22.57 -10.03 -29.15
CA ALA A 147 23.10 -8.89 -29.87
C ALA A 147 23.95 -8.04 -28.93
N CYS A 148 25.26 -7.97 -29.22
CA CYS A 148 26.17 -7.04 -28.58
C CYS A 148 26.56 -5.94 -29.58
N LYS A 149 26.50 -4.68 -29.15
CA LYS A 149 27.02 -3.54 -29.92
C LYS A 149 28.41 -3.19 -29.38
N ASN A 150 29.32 -2.84 -30.28
CA ASN A 150 30.66 -2.44 -29.89
C ASN A 150 30.64 -1.01 -29.33
N LEU A 151 31.05 -0.85 -28.06
CA LEU A 151 31.17 0.45 -27.40
C LEU A 151 32.59 0.99 -27.60
N LYS A 152 32.77 1.82 -28.64
CA LYS A 152 34.11 2.33 -29.02
C LYS A 152 34.52 3.58 -28.27
N ASN A 153 33.60 4.53 -28.10
CA ASN A 153 33.87 5.85 -27.55
C ASN A 153 32.96 6.08 -26.34
N TRP A 154 33.53 6.06 -25.14
CA TRP A 154 32.83 6.34 -23.89
C TRP A 154 33.76 7.09 -22.93
N ILE A 155 33.20 7.98 -22.13
CA ILE A 155 33.91 8.77 -21.12
C ILE A 155 33.13 8.62 -19.82
N VAL A 156 33.83 8.44 -18.71
CA VAL A 156 33.23 8.42 -17.36
C VAL A 156 33.72 9.63 -16.60
N PHE A 157 32.77 10.40 -16.08
CA PHE A 157 33.02 11.45 -15.11
C PHE A 157 32.71 10.88 -13.72
N TYR A 158 33.64 11.04 -12.79
CA TYR A 158 33.43 10.64 -11.40
C TYR A 158 34.04 11.68 -10.45
N PRO A 159 33.48 11.88 -9.25
CA PRO A 159 34.04 12.77 -8.24
C PRO A 159 35.42 12.31 -7.78
N SER A 160 36.36 13.25 -7.60
CA SER A 160 37.72 12.98 -7.10
C SER A 160 37.74 12.28 -5.74
N SER A 161 36.71 12.49 -4.90
CA SER A 161 36.56 11.90 -3.57
C SER A 161 36.40 10.38 -3.57
N LEU A 162 35.99 9.76 -4.68
CA LEU A 162 35.88 8.30 -4.79
C LEU A 162 37.22 7.60 -5.07
N ARG A 163 38.32 8.37 -5.25
CA ARG A 163 39.64 7.84 -5.60
C ARG A 163 40.43 7.28 -4.40
N GLU A 164 40.08 7.68 -3.19
CA GLU A 164 40.85 7.37 -1.96
C GLU A 164 40.32 6.15 -1.18
N LEU A 165 39.27 5.49 -1.67
CA LEU A 165 38.59 4.36 -1.01
C LEU A 165 38.97 2.98 -1.59
N GLY A 166 40.03 2.90 -2.39
CA GLY A 166 40.48 1.67 -3.09
C GLY A 166 41.82 1.16 -2.60
#